data_AF-A0A954IBA9-F1
#
_entry.id   AF-A0A954IBA9-F1
#
_cell.length_a   1.000
_cell.length_b   1.000
_cell.length_c   1.000
_cell.angle_alpha   90.00
_cell.angle_beta   90.00
_cell.angle_gamma   90.00
#
_symmetry.space_group_name_H-M   'P 1'
#
loop_
_entity.id
_entity.type
_entity.pdbx_description
1 polymer ?
#
loop_
_entity_poly.entity_id
_entity_poly.type
_entity_poly.pdbx_seq_one_letter_code
_entity_poly.pdbx_strand_id
1 'polypeptide(L)'
;MMAPIQRRRGISTGSFLLGAVLWTLVIGALVYLRYSGGEGVSIESADDTEASSETESGAAEEPAEQPVVVSADEPTVRVSFPAKRLPDFEFDECMGDKVSLESLKGKRWVASFIFTRCASTCPMITKSVMDLQNQVGDADPNIRYVSFSVDPGYDTPAVMQKWSEIFTKGDTAVRERWKFVTGSEEQMFNLIRAGFMLYVLRTPPKLSRPGFEVAHSNRVVLVNEDGIPVATFLGTQESDMVELRRILQGKEPFPVPGDVPENVQSESAQPAVNLQLVPSSDASPGDDVPASDADDERAAADENQDDESVPANGGDRGSGGTGSNEGEAGEAADQVDAAGDGGGDAAAESASVNQVIEQTLPAWAGRLPAVNAGLNLLCTLLLLAGYGAIRQGRRELHRNLMISAFLLSVVFLACYLVYHGALQHFTGQHGRRFVGSDAARLLYFAILIPHVVLAVFVPILAIRVFLHAFRERWSEHRRLAKITFPI
;
A
#
# COMPACT_ATOMS: atom_id res chain seq x y z
N MET A 1 -21.04 64.83 9.74
CA MET A 1 -21.27 64.51 8.31
C MET A 1 -21.16 63.00 8.14
N MET A 2 -22.31 62.31 8.05
CA MET A 2 -22.38 60.87 7.77
C MET A 2 -22.20 60.63 6.27
N ALA A 3 -21.24 59.78 5.90
CA ALA A 3 -21.05 59.35 4.52
C ALA A 3 -22.15 58.35 4.12
N PRO A 4 -22.65 58.37 2.87
CA PRO A 4 -23.79 57.58 2.47
C PRO A 4 -23.41 56.10 2.30
N ILE A 5 -24.28 55.23 2.81
CA ILE A 5 -24.27 53.78 2.65
C ILE A 5 -24.38 53.46 1.14
N GLN A 6 -23.31 52.95 0.54
CA GLN A 6 -23.35 52.48 -0.85
C GLN A 6 -24.19 51.20 -0.95
N ARG A 7 -25.22 51.24 -1.81
CA ARG A 7 -26.10 50.13 -2.18
C ARG A 7 -25.29 48.90 -2.60
N ARG A 8 -25.62 47.74 -2.02
CA ARG A 8 -25.23 46.41 -2.51
C ARG A 8 -25.61 46.26 -3.98
N ARG A 9 -24.64 46.06 -4.87
CA ARG A 9 -24.89 45.48 -6.20
C ARG A 9 -24.65 43.98 -6.10
N GLY A 10 -25.67 43.21 -6.49
CA GLY A 10 -25.58 41.76 -6.63
C GLY A 10 -24.47 41.35 -7.60
N ILE A 11 -24.13 40.07 -7.59
CA ILE A 11 -23.15 39.42 -8.49
C ILE A 11 -23.39 39.95 -9.91
N SER A 12 -22.42 40.65 -10.48
CA SER A 12 -22.56 41.15 -11.84
C SER A 12 -22.64 39.95 -12.79
N THR A 13 -23.59 39.96 -13.71
CA THR A 13 -23.79 38.92 -14.73
C THR A 13 -22.49 38.63 -15.50
N GLY A 14 -21.63 39.64 -15.66
CA GLY A 14 -20.29 39.49 -16.25
C GLY A 14 -19.32 38.65 -15.42
N SER A 15 -19.40 38.68 -14.08
CA SER A 15 -18.59 37.81 -13.20
C SER A 15 -19.03 36.35 -13.26
N PHE A 16 -20.34 36.11 -13.48
CA PHE A 16 -20.86 34.76 -13.67
C PHE A 16 -20.47 34.20 -15.05
N LEU A 17 -20.57 35.03 -16.09
CA LEU A 17 -20.12 34.69 -17.46
C LEU A 17 -18.62 34.39 -17.53
N LEU A 18 -17.78 35.19 -16.87
CA LEU A 18 -16.33 34.94 -16.85
C LEU A 18 -16.00 33.62 -16.12
N GLY A 19 -16.71 33.32 -15.03
CA GLY A 19 -16.59 32.06 -14.30
C GLY A 19 -17.06 30.85 -15.13
N ALA A 20 -18.18 31.00 -15.85
CA ALA A 20 -18.71 29.97 -16.74
C ALA A 20 -17.77 29.70 -17.93
N VAL A 21 -17.20 30.73 -18.55
CA VAL A 21 -16.22 30.60 -19.65
C VAL A 21 -14.95 29.89 -19.18
N LEU A 22 -14.42 30.25 -18.01
CA LEU A 22 -13.27 29.54 -17.43
C LEU A 22 -13.61 28.07 -17.16
N TRP A 23 -14.80 27.78 -16.64
CA TRP A 23 -15.27 26.42 -16.40
C TRP A 23 -15.44 25.60 -17.69
N THR A 24 -15.96 26.20 -18.76
CA THR A 24 -16.07 25.53 -20.07
C THR A 24 -14.72 25.26 -20.70
N LEU A 25 -13.72 26.12 -20.49
CA LEU A 25 -12.35 25.88 -20.97
C LEU A 25 -11.67 24.76 -20.19
N VAL A 26 -11.90 24.68 -18.87
CA VAL A 26 -11.38 23.60 -18.02
C VAL A 26 -12.03 22.26 -18.36
N ILE A 27 -13.36 22.22 -18.51
CA ILE A 27 -14.07 21.01 -18.97
C ILE A 27 -13.63 20.64 -20.39
N GLY A 28 -13.52 21.61 -21.29
CA GLY A 28 -13.06 21.41 -22.66
C GLY A 28 -11.65 20.82 -22.73
N ALA A 29 -10.72 21.30 -21.89
CA ALA A 29 -9.38 20.73 -21.79
C ALA A 29 -9.39 19.29 -21.23
N LEU A 30 -10.25 19.00 -20.25
CA LEU A 30 -10.42 17.65 -19.70
C LEU A 30 -11.03 16.66 -20.71
N VAL A 31 -11.99 17.12 -21.52
CA VAL A 31 -12.60 16.32 -22.61
C VAL A 31 -11.61 16.15 -23.77
N TYR A 32 -10.87 17.19 -24.12
CA TYR A 32 -9.83 17.14 -25.15
C TYR A 32 -8.74 16.13 -24.77
N LEU A 33 -8.23 16.18 -23.54
CA LEU A 33 -7.24 15.21 -23.04
C LEU A 33 -7.79 13.77 -22.91
N ARG A 34 -9.12 13.61 -22.86
CA ARG A 34 -9.79 12.30 -22.90
C ARG A 34 -9.91 11.76 -24.33
N TYR A 35 -10.05 12.63 -25.33
CA TYR A 35 -10.24 12.26 -26.74
C TYR A 35 -8.94 12.22 -27.55
N SER A 36 -7.94 13.03 -27.20
CA SER A 36 -6.66 13.10 -27.92
C SER A 36 -5.72 11.92 -27.65
N GLY A 37 -6.18 10.89 -26.93
CA GLY A 37 -5.42 9.66 -26.64
C GLY A 37 -5.71 8.50 -27.59
N GLY A 38 -6.39 8.72 -28.72
CA GLY A 38 -6.70 7.69 -29.70
C GLY A 38 -6.33 8.11 -31.12
N GLU A 39 -5.10 7.81 -31.54
CA GLU A 39 -4.73 7.62 -32.94
C GLU A 39 -4.67 6.09 -33.16
N GLY A 40 -5.19 5.44 -34.20
CA GLY A 40 -5.96 5.80 -35.38
C GLY A 40 -6.01 4.53 -36.24
N VAL A 41 -7.18 4.14 -36.78
CA VAL A 41 -7.26 3.19 -37.90
C VAL A 41 -8.39 3.64 -38.82
N SER A 42 -8.03 3.92 -40.06
CA SER A 42 -8.84 4.37 -41.18
C SER A 42 -9.82 3.27 -41.63
N ILE A 43 -11.05 3.65 -41.99
CA ILE A 43 -11.93 2.81 -42.81
C ILE A 43 -12.19 3.52 -44.13
N GLU A 44 -11.86 2.82 -45.21
CA GLU A 44 -12.17 3.12 -46.61
C GLU A 44 -13.67 2.94 -46.87
N SER A 45 -14.23 3.91 -47.59
CA SER A 45 -15.64 4.01 -48.01
C SER A 45 -15.88 3.36 -49.38
N ALA A 46 -17.04 2.73 -49.57
CA ALA A 46 -17.78 2.53 -50.83
C ALA A 46 -18.91 1.52 -50.53
N ASP A 47 -20.14 1.55 -51.06
CA ASP A 47 -20.94 2.50 -51.84
C ASP A 47 -22.30 1.79 -52.03
N ASP A 48 -23.35 2.60 -52.12
CA ASP A 48 -24.78 2.41 -52.46
C ASP A 48 -25.26 1.14 -53.22
N THR A 49 -26.53 0.72 -53.00
CA THR A 49 -27.66 0.87 -53.96
C THR A 49 -28.99 0.21 -53.49
N GLU A 50 -30.04 1.03 -53.60
CA GLU A 50 -31.52 0.92 -53.62
C GLU A 50 -32.26 -0.41 -53.90
N ALA A 51 -33.45 -0.61 -53.26
CA ALA A 51 -34.79 -0.38 -53.85
C ALA A 51 -35.92 -1.35 -53.40
N SER A 52 -37.08 -0.76 -53.04
CA SER A 52 -38.51 -1.23 -53.11
C SER A 52 -38.93 -2.51 -52.34
N SER A 53 -39.66 -2.42 -51.23
CA SER A 53 -41.12 -2.18 -51.03
C SER A 53 -42.01 -3.42 -51.16
N GLU A 54 -42.62 -3.84 -50.05
CA GLU A 54 -44.06 -4.15 -49.92
C GLU A 54 -44.42 -4.45 -48.44
N THR A 55 -45.57 -3.91 -48.02
CA THR A 55 -46.15 -3.86 -46.67
C THR A 55 -47.06 -5.06 -46.38
N GLU A 56 -46.97 -5.68 -45.19
CA GLU A 56 -48.02 -5.62 -44.13
C GLU A 56 -47.78 -6.60 -42.96
N SER A 57 -48.15 -6.12 -41.76
CA SER A 57 -48.63 -6.86 -40.58
C SER A 57 -47.63 -7.69 -39.76
N GLY A 58 -47.15 -7.09 -38.66
CA GLY A 58 -46.51 -7.79 -37.55
C GLY A 58 -46.06 -6.78 -36.50
N ALA A 59 -46.47 -6.98 -35.25
CA ALA A 59 -46.23 -6.09 -34.11
C ALA A 59 -44.78 -5.59 -34.00
N ALA A 60 -44.60 -4.28 -33.87
CA ALA A 60 -43.30 -3.64 -33.72
C ALA A 60 -42.72 -3.90 -32.32
N GLU A 61 -41.69 -4.74 -32.25
CA GLU A 61 -40.68 -4.73 -31.21
C GLU A 61 -39.93 -3.38 -31.25
N GLU A 62 -40.04 -2.64 -30.16
CA GLU A 62 -39.10 -1.60 -29.77
C GLU A 62 -37.79 -2.28 -29.32
N PRO A 63 -36.61 -2.00 -29.93
CA PRO A 63 -35.35 -2.37 -29.30
C PRO A 63 -35.16 -1.39 -28.14
N ALA A 64 -35.52 -1.87 -26.95
CA ALA A 64 -35.25 -1.20 -25.70
C ALA A 64 -33.81 -0.67 -25.67
N GLU A 65 -33.65 0.54 -25.14
CA GLU A 65 -32.39 1.02 -24.55
C GLU A 65 -31.72 -0.15 -23.82
N GLN A 66 -30.67 -0.71 -24.42
CA GLN A 66 -29.84 -1.63 -23.68
C GLN A 66 -29.09 -0.78 -22.66
N PRO A 67 -29.30 -1.01 -21.34
CA PRO A 67 -28.40 -0.42 -20.38
C PRO A 67 -27.01 -0.94 -20.74
N VAL A 68 -26.02 -0.05 -20.80
CA VAL A 68 -24.63 -0.48 -20.74
C VAL A 68 -24.47 -1.12 -19.36
N VAL A 69 -24.72 -2.43 -19.30
CA VAL A 69 -24.39 -3.28 -18.17
C VAL A 69 -22.88 -3.20 -18.08
N VAL A 70 -22.39 -2.50 -17.07
CA VAL A 70 -21.02 -2.68 -16.61
C VAL A 70 -20.94 -4.15 -16.20
N SER A 71 -20.37 -4.99 -17.06
CA SER A 71 -20.13 -6.39 -16.75
C SER A 71 -19.25 -6.43 -15.51
N ALA A 72 -19.75 -7.06 -14.44
CA ALA A 72 -19.05 -7.29 -13.19
C ALA A 72 -17.90 -8.33 -13.32
N ASP A 73 -17.33 -8.46 -14.53
CA ASP A 73 -16.64 -9.65 -15.01
C ASP A 73 -15.22 -9.38 -15.49
N GLU A 74 -14.56 -8.32 -15.00
CA GLU A 74 -13.09 -8.36 -14.98
C GLU A 74 -12.67 -9.22 -13.77
N PRO A 75 -12.15 -10.44 -13.99
CA PRO A 75 -11.75 -11.29 -12.89
C PRO A 75 -10.58 -10.60 -12.20
N THR A 76 -10.79 -10.17 -10.96
CA THR A 76 -9.68 -10.13 -10.01
C THR A 76 -8.99 -11.48 -10.15
N VAL A 77 -7.70 -11.51 -10.48
CA VAL A 77 -6.96 -12.77 -10.62
C VAL A 77 -7.00 -13.46 -9.26
N ARG A 78 -8.04 -14.28 -9.06
CA ARG A 78 -8.13 -15.28 -8.02
C ARG A 78 -7.11 -16.30 -8.45
N VAL A 79 -5.98 -16.36 -7.75
CA VAL A 79 -5.04 -17.46 -7.97
C VAL A 79 -5.86 -18.72 -7.71
N SER A 80 -6.25 -19.40 -8.79
CA SER A 80 -6.80 -20.73 -8.69
C SER A 80 -5.67 -21.56 -8.11
N PHE A 81 -5.85 -22.02 -6.87
CA PHE A 81 -4.94 -23.00 -6.34
C PHE A 81 -5.04 -24.23 -7.25
N PRO A 82 -3.92 -24.81 -7.74
CA PRO A 82 -3.93 -26.18 -8.21
C PRO A 82 -4.68 -27.05 -7.21
N ALA A 83 -5.45 -28.01 -7.69
CA ALA A 83 -6.13 -29.03 -6.89
C ALA A 83 -5.13 -29.98 -6.20
N LYS A 84 -4.21 -29.44 -5.41
CA LYS A 84 -3.14 -30.11 -4.71
C LYS A 84 -3.34 -29.94 -3.22
N ARG A 85 -3.36 -31.07 -2.53
CA ARG A 85 -3.39 -31.13 -1.05
C ARG A 85 -2.13 -30.50 -0.48
N LEU A 86 -2.27 -29.80 0.64
CA LEU A 86 -1.13 -29.29 1.40
C LEU A 86 -0.18 -30.44 1.79
N PRO A 87 1.14 -30.19 1.82
CA PRO A 87 2.07 -31.10 2.46
C PRO A 87 1.64 -31.39 3.90
N ASP A 88 1.87 -32.61 4.38
CA ASP A 88 1.64 -32.90 5.79
C ASP A 88 2.59 -32.04 6.64
N PHE A 89 2.04 -31.46 7.71
CA PHE A 89 2.76 -30.61 8.65
C PHE A 89 2.29 -30.90 10.06
N GLU A 90 3.15 -30.59 11.03
CA GLU A 90 2.83 -30.58 12.45
C GLU A 90 3.58 -29.41 13.10
N PHE A 91 2.85 -28.52 13.76
CA PHE A 91 3.39 -27.35 14.44
C PHE A 91 2.90 -27.25 15.88
N ASP A 92 3.69 -26.59 16.70
CA ASP A 92 3.36 -26.35 18.10
C ASP A 92 2.36 -25.19 18.18
N GLU A 93 1.25 -25.44 18.86
CA GLU A 93 0.26 -24.43 19.19
C GLU A 93 0.69 -23.69 20.45
N CYS A 94 0.40 -22.39 20.51
CA CYS A 94 0.88 -21.52 21.57
C CYS A 94 0.43 -21.90 23.01
N MET A 95 -0.58 -22.75 23.15
CA MET A 95 -1.13 -23.25 24.42
C MET A 95 -0.73 -24.68 24.76
N GLY A 96 0.16 -25.29 23.98
CA GLY A 96 0.74 -26.60 24.26
C GLY A 96 0.09 -27.77 23.53
N ASP A 97 -0.91 -27.52 22.70
CA ASP A 97 -1.42 -28.51 21.74
C ASP A 97 -0.51 -28.58 20.50
N LYS A 98 -0.72 -29.59 19.65
CA LYS A 98 -0.14 -29.66 18.30
C LYS A 98 -1.22 -29.48 17.25
N VAL A 99 -0.91 -28.75 16.18
CA VAL A 99 -1.79 -28.60 15.02
C VAL A 99 -1.12 -29.26 13.83
N SER A 100 -1.82 -30.21 13.22
CA SER A 100 -1.37 -30.91 12.03
C SER A 100 -2.44 -30.86 10.94
N LEU A 101 -2.06 -31.19 9.70
CA LEU A 101 -3.03 -31.31 8.63
C LEU A 101 -4.09 -32.40 8.94
N GLU A 102 -3.69 -33.45 9.66
CA GLU A 102 -4.59 -34.52 10.09
C GLU A 102 -5.62 -34.03 11.13
N SER A 103 -5.22 -33.18 12.08
CA SER A 103 -6.16 -32.65 13.10
C SER A 103 -7.22 -31.69 12.52
N LEU A 104 -6.96 -31.17 11.33
CA LEU A 104 -7.85 -30.30 10.54
C LEU A 104 -8.69 -31.07 9.50
N LYS A 105 -8.45 -32.37 9.33
CA LYS A 105 -9.16 -33.19 8.34
C LYS A 105 -10.68 -33.17 8.57
N GLY A 106 -11.44 -33.06 7.47
CA GLY A 106 -12.90 -33.02 7.51
C GLY A 106 -13.48 -31.67 7.94
N LYS A 107 -12.64 -30.64 8.12
CA LYS A 107 -13.06 -29.29 8.51
C LYS A 107 -12.62 -28.29 7.46
N ARG A 108 -13.46 -27.28 7.22
CA ARG A 108 -13.07 -26.07 6.48
C ARG A 108 -12.31 -25.16 7.40
N TRP A 109 -11.27 -24.51 6.88
CA TRP A 109 -10.47 -23.63 7.72
C TRP A 109 -9.83 -22.48 6.96
N VAL A 110 -9.53 -21.42 7.70
CA VAL A 110 -8.87 -20.22 7.18
C VAL A 110 -7.45 -20.16 7.73
N ALA A 111 -6.48 -20.11 6.84
CA ALA A 111 -5.07 -19.89 7.15
C ALA A 111 -4.73 -18.40 7.05
N SER A 112 -3.99 -17.89 8.02
CA SER A 112 -3.37 -16.56 7.98
C SER A 112 -1.90 -16.64 8.38
N PHE A 113 -1.09 -15.71 7.90
CA PHE A 113 0.36 -15.69 8.09
C PHE A 113 0.73 -14.35 8.73
N ILE A 114 1.29 -14.38 9.94
CA ILE A 114 1.57 -13.19 10.74
C ILE A 114 2.90 -13.33 11.48
N PHE A 115 3.41 -12.23 12.03
CA PHE A 115 4.46 -12.30 13.05
C PHE A 115 4.27 -11.19 14.08
N THR A 116 4.60 -11.45 15.34
CA THR A 116 4.08 -10.62 16.46
C THR A 116 4.75 -9.25 16.58
N ARG A 117 5.97 -9.11 16.07
CA ARG A 117 6.69 -7.82 16.06
C ARG A 117 6.39 -6.94 14.85
N CYS A 118 5.54 -7.40 13.93
CA CYS A 118 5.16 -6.64 12.76
C CYS A 118 4.47 -5.32 13.15
N ALA A 119 5.02 -4.21 12.68
CA ALA A 119 4.52 -2.86 13.01
C ALA A 119 3.46 -2.33 12.01
N SER A 120 2.98 -3.16 11.08
CA SER A 120 2.12 -2.71 9.97
C SER A 120 0.86 -3.57 9.79
N THR A 121 0.90 -4.58 8.93
CA THR A 121 -0.30 -5.28 8.42
C THR A 121 -0.78 -6.41 9.32
N CYS A 122 0.09 -7.07 10.08
CA CYS A 122 -0.29 -8.22 10.90
C CYS A 122 -1.36 -7.92 11.97
N PRO A 123 -1.32 -6.78 12.71
CA PRO A 123 -2.42 -6.42 13.61
C PRO A 123 -3.76 -6.26 12.89
N MET A 124 -3.75 -5.71 11.66
CA MET A 124 -4.96 -5.54 10.85
C MET A 124 -5.51 -6.88 10.39
N ILE A 125 -4.65 -7.76 9.85
CA ILE A 125 -5.06 -9.11 9.40
C ILE A 125 -5.62 -9.92 10.58
N THR A 126 -4.93 -9.90 11.72
CA THR A 126 -5.38 -10.63 12.92
C THR A 126 -6.74 -10.09 13.38
N LYS A 127 -6.94 -8.77 13.40
CA LYS A 127 -8.26 -8.19 13.67
C LYS A 127 -9.32 -8.64 12.65
N SER A 128 -9.01 -8.64 11.35
CA SER A 128 -9.93 -9.09 10.31
C SER A 128 -10.37 -10.54 10.52
N VAL A 129 -9.45 -11.43 10.91
CA VAL A 129 -9.78 -12.84 11.22
C VAL A 129 -10.61 -12.96 12.49
N MET A 130 -10.33 -12.17 13.52
CA MET A 130 -11.16 -12.08 14.74
C MET A 130 -12.59 -11.64 14.39
N ASP A 131 -12.74 -10.58 13.61
CA ASP A 131 -14.04 -10.05 13.20
C ASP A 131 -14.79 -11.06 12.32
N LEU A 132 -14.08 -11.74 11.41
CA LEU A 132 -14.60 -12.85 10.60
C LEU A 132 -15.16 -13.96 11.50
N GLN A 133 -14.36 -14.45 12.45
CA GLN A 133 -14.77 -15.52 13.34
C GLN A 133 -15.98 -15.15 14.19
N ASN A 134 -16.03 -13.92 14.72
CA ASN A 134 -17.17 -13.45 15.53
C ASN A 134 -18.46 -13.39 14.71
N GLN A 135 -18.37 -13.03 13.43
CA GLN A 135 -19.52 -12.88 12.55
C GLN A 135 -19.96 -14.21 11.91
N VAL A 136 -19.03 -15.15 11.72
CA VAL A 136 -19.32 -16.52 11.29
C VAL A 136 -19.78 -17.38 12.46
N GLY A 137 -19.44 -17.01 13.69
CA GLY A 137 -19.45 -17.84 14.90
C GLY A 137 -20.69 -18.68 15.18
N ASP A 138 -21.88 -18.23 14.78
CA ASP A 138 -23.14 -18.98 14.96
C ASP A 138 -23.60 -19.73 13.70
N ALA A 139 -23.06 -19.39 12.52
CA ALA A 139 -23.49 -19.93 11.24
C ALA A 139 -22.92 -21.34 10.97
N ASP A 140 -21.65 -21.58 11.32
CA ASP A 140 -21.02 -22.89 11.20
C ASP A 140 -19.94 -23.09 12.29
N PRO A 141 -20.22 -23.92 13.31
CA PRO A 141 -19.28 -24.18 14.41
C PRO A 141 -18.11 -25.09 14.00
N ASN A 142 -18.15 -25.70 12.80
CA ASN A 142 -17.12 -26.62 12.33
C ASN A 142 -15.93 -25.92 11.64
N ILE A 143 -16.06 -24.62 11.34
CA ILE A 143 -14.97 -23.84 10.76
C ILE A 143 -13.84 -23.66 11.78
N ARG A 144 -12.60 -23.77 11.31
CA ARG A 144 -11.39 -23.50 12.11
C ARG A 144 -10.59 -22.35 11.52
N TYR A 145 -9.78 -21.72 12.36
CA TYR A 145 -8.88 -20.64 11.97
C TYR A 145 -7.47 -21.00 12.46
N VAL A 146 -6.47 -20.81 11.62
CA VAL A 146 -5.08 -21.11 11.97
C VAL A 146 -4.19 -19.95 11.54
N SER A 147 -3.51 -19.34 12.50
CA SER A 147 -2.53 -18.29 12.26
C SER A 147 -1.13 -18.85 12.40
N PHE A 148 -0.38 -18.91 11.30
CA PHE A 148 1.00 -19.35 11.27
C PHE A 148 1.94 -18.17 11.51
N SER A 149 2.89 -18.34 12.43
CA SER A 149 4.02 -17.42 12.50
C SER A 149 4.87 -17.52 11.23
N VAL A 150 5.37 -16.38 10.73
CA VAL A 150 6.41 -16.32 9.70
C VAL A 150 7.78 -15.92 10.27
N ASP A 151 7.87 -15.78 11.59
CA ASP A 151 9.12 -15.44 12.28
C ASP A 151 9.31 -16.29 13.55
N PRO A 152 9.34 -17.62 13.42
CA PRO A 152 9.34 -18.52 14.58
C PRO A 152 10.54 -18.37 15.51
N GLY A 153 11.67 -17.83 15.01
CA GLY A 153 12.84 -17.53 15.84
C GLY A 153 12.56 -16.49 16.94
N TYR A 154 11.60 -15.59 16.73
CA TYR A 154 11.12 -14.64 17.74
C TYR A 154 9.78 -15.07 18.33
N ASP A 155 8.87 -15.54 17.49
CA ASP A 155 7.51 -15.93 17.82
C ASP A 155 7.46 -17.32 18.49
N THR A 156 8.10 -17.44 19.64
CA THR A 156 7.99 -18.63 20.50
C THR A 156 6.53 -18.85 20.93
N PRO A 157 6.15 -20.07 21.38
CA PRO A 157 4.78 -20.33 21.86
C PRO A 157 4.31 -19.30 22.89
N ALA A 158 5.17 -18.91 23.83
CA ALA A 158 4.85 -17.89 24.84
C ALA A 158 4.62 -16.48 24.26
N VAL A 159 5.33 -16.10 23.20
CA VAL A 159 5.14 -14.81 22.51
C VAL A 159 3.84 -14.82 21.70
N MET A 160 3.59 -15.89 20.96
CA MET A 160 2.34 -16.10 20.22
C MET A 160 1.13 -16.16 21.14
N GLN A 161 1.27 -16.72 22.35
CA GLN A 161 0.22 -16.73 23.36
C GLN A 161 -0.18 -15.29 23.74
N LYS A 162 0.79 -14.43 24.07
CA LYS A 162 0.54 -13.01 24.40
C LYS A 162 -0.16 -12.29 23.25
N TRP A 163 0.27 -12.55 22.02
CA TRP A 163 -0.39 -12.01 20.83
C TRP A 163 -1.85 -12.49 20.74
N SER A 164 -2.09 -13.79 20.87
CA SER A 164 -3.44 -14.37 20.82
C SER A 164 -4.38 -13.77 21.88
N GLU A 165 -3.89 -13.48 23.07
CA GLU A 165 -4.68 -12.94 24.18
C GLU A 165 -5.20 -11.52 23.90
N ILE A 166 -4.42 -10.71 23.17
CA ILE A 166 -4.83 -9.35 22.76
C ILE A 166 -6.10 -9.39 21.90
N PHE A 167 -6.20 -10.35 20.98
CA PHE A 167 -7.31 -10.44 20.03
C PHE A 167 -8.46 -11.31 20.53
N THR A 168 -8.16 -12.43 21.19
CA THR A 168 -9.19 -13.33 21.71
C THR A 168 -9.83 -12.83 23.00
N LYS A 169 -9.21 -11.85 23.69
CA LYS A 169 -9.66 -11.31 24.98
C LYS A 169 -9.84 -12.38 26.06
N GLY A 170 -9.15 -13.51 25.93
CA GLY A 170 -9.26 -14.64 26.84
C GLY A 170 -10.51 -15.50 26.67
N ASP A 171 -11.32 -15.30 25.63
CA ASP A 171 -12.50 -16.12 25.36
C ASP A 171 -12.10 -17.54 24.91
N THR A 172 -12.38 -18.53 25.76
CA THR A 172 -12.03 -19.94 25.50
C THR A 172 -12.71 -20.48 24.25
N ALA A 173 -13.97 -20.11 23.97
CA ALA A 173 -14.70 -20.60 22.80
C ALA A 173 -14.10 -20.04 21.49
N VAL A 174 -13.58 -18.81 21.53
CA VAL A 174 -12.84 -18.24 20.40
C VAL A 174 -11.54 -19.01 20.17
N ARG A 175 -10.80 -19.32 21.24
CA ARG A 175 -9.50 -20.01 21.22
C ARG A 175 -9.58 -21.49 20.83
N GLU A 176 -10.70 -22.15 21.09
CA GLU A 176 -10.90 -23.53 20.64
C GLU A 176 -11.00 -23.63 19.11
N ARG A 177 -11.58 -22.62 18.47
CA ARG A 177 -11.73 -22.58 17.01
C ARG A 177 -10.54 -21.93 16.29
N TRP A 178 -9.78 -21.08 16.98
CA TRP A 178 -8.66 -20.35 16.39
C TRP A 178 -7.35 -20.66 17.08
N LYS A 179 -6.47 -21.32 16.33
CA LYS A 179 -5.16 -21.77 16.79
C LYS A 179 -4.05 -20.87 16.25
N PHE A 180 -3.06 -20.62 17.10
CA PHE A 180 -1.88 -19.82 16.75
C PHE A 180 -0.66 -20.73 16.84
N VAL A 181 0.03 -20.92 15.73
CA VAL A 181 1.05 -21.97 15.60
C VAL A 181 2.43 -21.39 15.27
N THR A 182 3.45 -22.01 15.83
CA THR A 182 4.87 -21.73 15.60
C THR A 182 5.64 -23.04 15.42
N GLY A 183 6.87 -22.99 14.89
CA GLY A 183 7.63 -24.20 14.57
C GLY A 183 9.00 -23.90 13.99
N SER A 184 9.58 -24.84 13.24
CA SER A 184 10.85 -24.54 12.56
C SER A 184 10.62 -23.63 11.35
N GLU A 185 11.53 -22.66 11.15
CA GLU A 185 11.46 -21.73 10.02
C GLU A 185 11.46 -22.45 8.68
N GLU A 186 12.27 -23.48 8.53
CA GLU A 186 12.36 -24.28 7.32
C GLU A 186 11.01 -24.93 6.97
N GLN A 187 10.39 -25.62 7.93
CA GLN A 187 9.08 -26.27 7.72
C GLN A 187 7.99 -25.24 7.43
N MET A 188 7.99 -24.11 8.15
CA MET A 188 7.01 -23.04 7.94
C MET A 188 7.16 -22.41 6.55
N PHE A 189 8.38 -22.05 6.16
CA PHE A 189 8.62 -21.41 4.87
C PHE A 189 8.38 -22.37 3.71
N ASN A 190 8.71 -23.65 3.89
CA ASN A 190 8.38 -24.68 2.91
C ASN A 190 6.87 -24.85 2.77
N LEU A 191 6.11 -24.93 3.86
CA LEU A 191 4.65 -25.02 3.79
C LEU A 191 4.04 -23.79 3.10
N ILE A 192 4.52 -22.59 3.44
CA ILE A 192 4.02 -21.33 2.86
C ILE A 192 4.31 -21.28 1.34
N ARG A 193 5.53 -21.61 0.91
CA ARG A 193 5.94 -21.54 -0.50
C ARG A 193 5.42 -22.70 -1.34
N ALA A 194 5.52 -23.93 -0.85
CA ALA A 194 5.19 -25.14 -1.63
C ALA A 194 3.74 -25.61 -1.44
N GLY A 195 3.15 -25.34 -0.28
CA GLY A 195 1.75 -25.67 0.02
C GLY A 195 0.81 -24.54 -0.36
N PHE A 196 1.05 -23.35 0.20
CA PHE A 196 0.18 -22.20 -0.02
C PHE A 196 0.58 -21.33 -1.23
N MET A 197 1.72 -21.60 -1.88
CA MET A 197 2.23 -20.80 -3.01
C MET A 197 2.27 -19.29 -2.72
N LEU A 198 2.54 -18.94 -1.46
CA LEU A 198 2.73 -17.58 -1.03
C LEU A 198 4.21 -17.28 -0.87
N TYR A 199 4.60 -16.04 -1.14
CA TYR A 199 5.95 -15.60 -0.88
C TYR A 199 6.15 -15.35 0.63
N VAL A 200 7.33 -15.75 1.10
CA VAL A 200 7.87 -15.44 2.43
C VAL A 200 9.39 -15.40 2.31
N LEU A 201 10.04 -14.40 2.88
CA LEU A 201 11.49 -14.21 2.86
C LEU A 201 11.93 -13.44 4.11
N ARG A 202 13.07 -13.83 4.71
CA ARG A 202 13.71 -12.98 5.71
C ARG A 202 14.33 -11.75 5.05
N THR A 203 14.08 -10.58 5.62
CA THR A 203 14.74 -9.36 5.19
C THR A 203 16.23 -9.46 5.55
N PRO A 204 17.15 -9.20 4.62
CA PRO A 204 18.58 -9.23 4.91
C PRO A 204 18.94 -8.32 6.09
N PRO A 205 19.91 -8.66 6.95
CA PRO A 205 20.23 -7.88 8.16
C PRO A 205 20.49 -6.39 7.90
N LYS A 206 21.10 -6.06 6.75
CA LYS A 206 21.39 -4.67 6.33
C LYS A 206 20.13 -3.86 5.99
N LEU A 207 19.06 -4.52 5.56
CA LEU A 207 17.77 -3.91 5.19
C LEU A 207 16.70 -4.09 6.27
N SER A 208 16.94 -4.99 7.21
CA SER A 208 16.01 -5.32 8.29
C SER A 208 15.84 -4.12 9.23
N ARG A 209 14.59 -3.76 9.46
CA ARG A 209 14.19 -2.71 10.43
C ARG A 209 13.21 -3.32 11.43
N PRO A 210 13.14 -2.80 12.67
CA PRO A 210 12.16 -3.27 13.65
C PRO A 210 10.74 -3.29 13.06
N GLY A 211 10.11 -4.45 13.07
CA GLY A 211 8.77 -4.70 12.52
C GLY A 211 8.69 -4.99 11.02
N PHE A 212 9.83 -5.13 10.33
CA PHE A 212 9.96 -5.49 8.91
C PHE A 212 10.99 -6.60 8.68
N GLU A 213 11.20 -7.46 9.68
CA GLU A 213 12.24 -8.50 9.65
C GLU A 213 11.90 -9.67 8.71
N VAL A 214 10.62 -9.83 8.40
CA VAL A 214 10.13 -10.83 7.45
C VAL A 214 9.19 -10.17 6.44
N ALA A 215 9.50 -10.37 5.17
CA ALA A 215 8.69 -9.96 4.05
C ALA A 215 7.81 -11.15 3.64
N HIS A 216 6.49 -11.03 3.76
CA HIS A 216 5.55 -12.11 3.43
C HIS A 216 4.23 -11.60 2.85
N SER A 217 3.42 -12.51 2.31
CA SER A 217 2.08 -12.21 1.80
C SER A 217 1.11 -11.81 2.92
N ASN A 218 0.27 -10.80 2.67
CA ASN A 218 -0.85 -10.37 3.52
C ASN A 218 -2.18 -11.10 3.19
N ARG A 219 -2.10 -12.19 2.43
CA ARG A 219 -3.25 -12.98 2.03
C ARG A 219 -3.69 -13.94 3.14
N VAL A 220 -4.99 -14.10 3.28
CA VAL A 220 -5.62 -15.22 3.99
C VAL A 220 -6.05 -16.26 2.96
N VAL A 221 -6.03 -17.52 3.34
CA VAL A 221 -6.31 -18.64 2.44
C VAL A 221 -7.43 -19.49 3.02
N LEU A 222 -8.44 -19.78 2.19
CA LEU A 222 -9.51 -20.72 2.51
C LEU A 222 -9.09 -22.11 2.07
N VAL A 223 -9.20 -23.07 2.99
CA VAL A 223 -8.84 -24.48 2.79
C VAL A 223 -10.07 -25.35 3.03
N ASN A 224 -10.30 -26.31 2.13
CA ASN A 224 -11.41 -27.24 2.21
C ASN A 224 -11.15 -28.40 3.18
N GLU A 225 -12.13 -29.28 3.31
CA GLU A 225 -12.15 -30.45 4.21
C GLU A 225 -11.04 -31.48 3.91
N ASP A 226 -10.55 -31.52 2.67
CA ASP A 226 -9.48 -32.43 2.22
C ASP A 226 -8.07 -31.86 2.47
N GLY A 227 -7.98 -30.62 2.93
CA GLY A 227 -6.71 -29.92 3.11
C GLY A 227 -6.17 -29.32 1.80
N ILE A 228 -7.05 -29.03 0.85
CA ILE A 228 -6.73 -28.37 -0.42
C ILE A 228 -7.06 -26.88 -0.27
N PRO A 229 -6.10 -25.97 -0.50
CA PRO A 229 -6.40 -24.55 -0.61
C PRO A 229 -7.32 -24.29 -1.81
N VAL A 230 -8.38 -23.48 -1.65
CA VAL A 230 -9.40 -23.28 -2.70
C VAL A 230 -9.57 -21.83 -3.11
N ALA A 231 -9.23 -20.88 -2.25
CA ALA A 231 -9.34 -19.45 -2.55
C ALA A 231 -8.43 -18.63 -1.64
N THR A 232 -8.04 -17.45 -2.12
CA THR A 232 -7.22 -16.51 -1.36
C THR A 232 -7.80 -15.09 -1.40
N PHE A 233 -7.73 -14.42 -0.27
CA PHE A 233 -8.33 -13.12 0.00
C PHE A 233 -7.28 -12.19 0.60
N LEU A 234 -7.33 -10.89 0.30
CA LEU A 234 -6.47 -9.91 0.96
C LEU A 234 -6.99 -9.63 2.37
N GLY A 235 -6.25 -10.06 3.41
CA GLY A 235 -6.68 -9.93 4.81
C GLY A 235 -6.80 -8.48 5.30
N THR A 236 -6.24 -7.53 4.54
CA THR A 236 -6.32 -6.08 4.79
C THR A 236 -7.45 -5.39 4.02
N GLN A 237 -8.17 -6.10 3.15
CA GLN A 237 -9.21 -5.54 2.30
C GLN A 237 -10.60 -5.96 2.78
N GLU A 238 -11.45 -4.98 3.07
CA GLU A 238 -12.78 -5.25 3.63
C GLU A 238 -13.68 -6.03 2.67
N SER A 239 -13.67 -5.70 1.37
CA SER A 239 -14.50 -6.40 0.37
C SER A 239 -14.20 -7.90 0.32
N ASP A 240 -12.92 -8.27 0.34
CA ASP A 240 -12.46 -9.66 0.30
C ASP A 240 -12.88 -10.42 1.56
N MET A 241 -12.77 -9.78 2.73
CA MET A 241 -13.19 -10.39 4.00
C MET A 241 -14.71 -10.53 4.09
N VAL A 242 -15.48 -9.60 3.50
CA VAL A 242 -16.93 -9.71 3.37
C VAL A 242 -17.33 -10.87 2.47
N GLU A 243 -16.63 -11.08 1.35
CA GLU A 243 -16.84 -12.23 0.46
C GLU A 243 -16.53 -13.55 1.17
N LEU A 244 -15.33 -13.65 1.78
CA LEU A 244 -14.95 -14.83 2.57
C LEU A 244 -15.99 -15.15 3.64
N ARG A 245 -16.47 -14.15 4.37
CA ARG A 245 -17.56 -14.32 5.36
C ARG A 245 -18.83 -14.88 4.73
N ARG A 246 -19.24 -14.38 3.56
CA ARG A 246 -20.46 -14.84 2.87
C ARG A 246 -20.33 -16.29 2.40
N ILE A 247 -19.15 -16.68 1.90
CA ILE A 247 -18.81 -18.06 1.59
C ILE A 247 -18.92 -18.95 2.83
N LEU A 248 -18.28 -18.54 3.93
CA LEU A 248 -18.29 -19.30 5.20
C LEU A 248 -19.69 -19.40 5.84
N GLN A 249 -20.57 -18.41 5.61
CA GLN A 249 -21.97 -18.44 6.04
C GLN A 249 -22.90 -19.19 5.06
N GLY A 250 -22.37 -19.79 4.00
CA GLY A 250 -23.16 -20.50 2.97
C GLY A 250 -24.05 -19.59 2.12
N LYS A 251 -23.80 -18.27 2.12
CA LYS A 251 -24.53 -17.28 1.30
C LYS A 251 -23.98 -17.18 -0.11
N GLU A 252 -22.79 -17.72 -0.33
CA GLU A 252 -22.11 -17.84 -1.61
C GLU A 252 -21.59 -19.27 -1.78
N PRO A 253 -21.46 -19.76 -3.03
CA PRO A 253 -20.97 -21.10 -3.27
C PRO A 253 -19.54 -21.26 -2.73
N PHE A 254 -19.27 -22.41 -2.12
CA PHE A 254 -17.93 -22.72 -1.66
C PHE A 254 -17.01 -22.92 -2.88
N PRO A 255 -15.85 -22.24 -2.95
CA PRO A 255 -14.94 -22.35 -4.08
C PRO A 255 -14.48 -23.79 -4.29
N VAL A 256 -14.49 -24.23 -5.55
CA VAL A 256 -13.90 -25.51 -5.96
C VAL A 256 -12.48 -25.19 -6.46
N PRO A 257 -11.46 -25.97 -6.06
CA PRO A 257 -10.11 -25.77 -6.61
C PRO A 257 -10.17 -25.95 -8.13
N GLY A 258 -9.63 -25.00 -8.87
CA GLY A 258 -9.74 -25.01 -10.33
C GLY A 258 -8.73 -25.96 -10.98
N ASP A 259 -9.03 -26.33 -12.23
CA ASP A 259 -8.07 -27.01 -13.09
C ASP A 259 -6.87 -26.10 -13.35
N VAL A 260 -5.67 -26.67 -13.26
CA VAL A 260 -4.46 -25.99 -13.75
C VAL A 260 -4.66 -25.80 -15.25
N PRO A 261 -4.62 -24.56 -15.80
CA PRO A 261 -4.74 -24.36 -17.23
C PRO A 261 -3.77 -25.27 -17.98
N GLU A 262 -4.20 -25.94 -19.05
CA GLU A 262 -3.37 -26.91 -19.81
C GLU A 262 -2.00 -26.35 -20.22
N ASN A 263 -1.87 -25.02 -20.34
CA ASN A 263 -0.61 -24.35 -20.65
C ASN A 263 0.47 -24.41 -19.54
N VAL A 264 0.14 -24.91 -18.34
CA VAL A 264 1.10 -25.13 -17.24
C VAL A 264 1.44 -26.62 -17.09
N GLN A 265 0.73 -27.52 -17.78
CA GLN A 265 0.97 -28.97 -17.71
C GLN A 265 2.07 -29.44 -18.65
N SER A 266 2.43 -28.64 -19.67
CA SER A 266 3.62 -28.88 -20.50
C SER A 266 4.81 -28.13 -19.94
N GLU A 267 5.63 -28.87 -19.19
CA GLU A 267 7.07 -28.70 -18.97
C GLU A 267 7.44 -28.75 -17.49
N SER A 268 8.11 -29.85 -17.14
CA SER A 268 9.09 -29.98 -16.07
C SER A 268 10.29 -29.05 -16.22
N ALA A 269 10.14 -27.92 -16.91
CA ALA A 269 11.09 -26.83 -16.92
C ALA A 269 10.48 -25.77 -16.00
N GLN A 270 11.16 -25.50 -14.88
CA GLN A 270 11.11 -24.16 -14.31
C GLN A 270 11.17 -23.18 -15.49
N PRO A 271 10.32 -22.14 -15.59
CA PRO A 271 10.56 -21.12 -16.59
C PRO A 271 12.01 -20.70 -16.35
N ALA A 272 12.88 -20.97 -17.33
CA ALA A 272 14.22 -20.47 -17.29
C ALA A 272 14.03 -18.97 -17.28
N VAL A 273 14.08 -18.37 -16.09
CA VAL A 273 14.29 -16.96 -15.93
C VAL A 273 15.65 -16.78 -16.54
N ASN A 274 15.67 -16.48 -17.84
CA ASN A 274 16.87 -16.15 -18.56
C ASN A 274 17.25 -14.78 -18.05
N LEU A 275 17.93 -14.78 -16.90
CA LEU A 275 18.48 -13.60 -16.28
C LEU A 275 19.64 -13.21 -17.20
N GLN A 276 19.31 -12.48 -18.26
CA GLN A 276 20.29 -11.89 -19.12
C GLN A 276 20.89 -10.73 -18.32
N LEU A 277 21.90 -11.06 -17.52
CA LEU A 277 22.77 -10.09 -16.89
C LEU A 277 23.42 -9.32 -18.04
N VAL A 278 22.85 -8.15 -18.36
CA VAL A 278 23.49 -7.19 -19.23
C VAL A 278 24.67 -6.66 -18.42
N PRO A 279 25.93 -6.93 -18.80
CA PRO A 279 27.05 -6.32 -18.11
C PRO A 279 26.91 -4.80 -18.25
N SER A 280 26.98 -4.09 -17.12
CA SER A 280 27.07 -2.64 -17.12
C SER A 280 28.30 -2.23 -17.93
N SER A 281 28.17 -1.20 -18.75
CA SER A 281 29.16 -0.74 -19.72
C SER A 281 30.46 -0.16 -19.13
N ASP A 282 30.71 -0.34 -17.84
CA ASP A 282 31.81 0.33 -17.12
C ASP A 282 32.98 -0.60 -16.72
N ALA A 283 33.01 -1.83 -17.23
CA ALA A 283 34.20 -2.67 -17.09
C ALA A 283 35.23 -2.34 -18.18
N SER A 284 36.09 -1.34 -17.94
CA SER A 284 37.38 -1.24 -18.64
C SER A 284 38.39 -2.23 -18.06
N PRO A 285 39.26 -2.83 -18.89
CA PRO A 285 40.17 -3.90 -18.48
C PRO A 285 41.48 -3.35 -17.93
N GLY A 286 41.99 -3.95 -16.85
CA GLY A 286 43.37 -3.74 -16.39
C GLY A 286 43.59 -4.08 -14.92
N ASP A 287 44.28 -5.20 -14.71
CA ASP A 287 45.47 -5.36 -13.84
C ASP A 287 45.42 -6.57 -12.88
N ASP A 288 46.12 -7.61 -13.33
CA ASP A 288 47.00 -8.52 -12.60
C ASP A 288 46.50 -9.26 -11.34
N VAL A 289 46.17 -10.54 -11.53
CA VAL A 289 46.29 -11.58 -10.50
C VAL A 289 47.47 -12.47 -10.88
N PRO A 290 48.50 -12.65 -10.02
CA PRO A 290 49.54 -13.62 -10.28
C PRO A 290 49.04 -15.03 -9.99
N ALA A 291 49.40 -15.95 -10.88
CA ALA A 291 49.16 -17.38 -10.76
C ALA A 291 50.20 -18.06 -9.87
N SER A 292 49.73 -19.00 -9.03
CA SER A 292 50.40 -20.23 -8.58
C SER A 292 49.46 -20.92 -7.58
N ASP A 293 49.30 -22.24 -7.47
CA ASP A 293 49.65 -23.41 -8.26
C ASP A 293 48.58 -24.45 -7.88
N ALA A 294 48.18 -25.27 -8.84
CA ALA A 294 47.50 -26.53 -8.57
C ALA A 294 48.56 -27.57 -8.19
N ASP A 295 48.25 -28.47 -7.25
CA ASP A 295 48.28 -29.93 -7.46
C ASP A 295 48.11 -30.70 -6.14
N ASP A 296 47.42 -31.85 -6.26
CA ASP A 296 47.45 -33.04 -5.40
C ASP A 296 46.91 -32.93 -3.95
N GLU A 297 46.24 -33.89 -3.34
CA GLU A 297 46.09 -35.32 -3.61
C GLU A 297 44.88 -35.88 -2.82
N ARG A 298 44.54 -37.14 -3.10
CA ARG A 298 43.45 -37.93 -2.52
C ARG A 298 43.73 -38.43 -1.09
N ALA A 299 42.63 -38.81 -0.42
CA ALA A 299 42.46 -40.02 0.41
C ALA A 299 42.64 -39.96 1.95
N ALA A 300 41.82 -40.83 2.58
CA ALA A 300 41.80 -41.38 3.95
C ALA A 300 41.37 -40.39 5.06
N ALA A 301 40.28 -40.61 5.79
CA ALA A 301 39.86 -41.75 6.63
C ALA A 301 40.72 -41.92 7.90
N ASP A 302 40.00 -41.76 9.02
CA ASP A 302 40.05 -42.54 10.26
C ASP A 302 40.84 -42.02 11.47
N GLU A 303 40.19 -42.25 12.63
CA GLU A 303 40.74 -42.37 14.00
C GLU A 303 41.37 -41.11 14.66
N ASN A 304 41.28 -40.86 15.96
CA ASN A 304 40.53 -41.39 17.10
C ASN A 304 40.77 -40.40 18.27
N GLN A 305 39.76 -40.29 19.14
CA GLN A 305 39.81 -40.30 20.62
C GLN A 305 40.66 -39.33 21.49
N ASP A 306 39.94 -38.87 22.54
CA ASP A 306 40.30 -38.71 23.96
C ASP A 306 41.32 -37.59 24.33
N ASP A 307 41.24 -36.85 25.44
CA ASP A 307 40.61 -37.10 26.73
C ASP A 307 40.52 -35.80 27.57
N GLU A 308 39.62 -35.81 28.55
CA GLU A 308 39.56 -35.11 29.85
C GLU A 308 40.45 -33.85 30.13
N SER A 309 39.96 -32.75 30.73
CA SER A 309 39.57 -32.69 32.15
C SER A 309 39.24 -31.23 32.59
N VAL A 310 38.28 -31.12 33.50
CA VAL A 310 37.85 -29.95 34.33
C VAL A 310 38.46 -30.16 35.73
N PRO A 311 38.88 -29.14 36.54
CA PRO A 311 38.01 -28.30 37.39
C PRO A 311 38.48 -26.83 37.59
N ALA A 312 37.60 -25.81 37.66
CA ALA A 312 36.73 -25.38 38.77
C ALA A 312 37.44 -24.93 40.07
N ASN A 313 37.45 -23.61 40.33
CA ASN A 313 37.22 -22.88 41.61
C ASN A 313 37.53 -21.38 41.37
N GLY A 314 36.90 -20.35 41.93
CA GLY A 314 35.89 -20.22 42.98
C GLY A 314 36.05 -18.83 43.64
N GLY A 315 34.92 -18.16 43.93
CA GLY A 315 34.77 -17.07 44.92
C GLY A 315 35.42 -15.71 44.59
N ASP A 316 35.00 -14.57 45.13
CA ASP A 316 33.96 -14.20 46.11
C ASP A 316 33.97 -12.64 46.21
N ARG A 317 32.84 -12.05 46.65
CA ARG A 317 32.63 -10.67 47.20
C ARG A 317 32.82 -9.48 46.24
N GLY A 318 32.01 -8.42 46.26
CA GLY A 318 30.92 -7.99 47.14
C GLY A 318 30.84 -6.45 47.14
N SER A 319 29.64 -5.91 47.42
CA SER A 319 29.34 -4.50 47.74
C SER A 319 29.50 -3.50 46.57
N GLY A 320 28.50 -2.74 46.13
CA GLY A 320 27.61 -1.87 46.91
C GLY A 320 28.04 -0.42 46.66
N GLY A 321 27.22 0.38 45.97
CA GLY A 321 27.58 1.76 45.64
C GLY A 321 26.55 2.48 44.77
N THR A 322 25.71 3.26 45.44
CA THR A 322 24.79 4.28 44.90
C THR A 322 25.51 5.35 44.08
N GLY A 323 24.86 5.90 43.04
CA GLY A 323 25.38 7.07 42.34
C GLY A 323 24.42 7.59 41.27
N SER A 324 23.69 8.62 41.63
CA SER A 324 22.79 9.44 40.81
C SER A 324 23.52 10.36 39.82
N ASN A 325 22.71 10.82 38.85
CA ASN A 325 22.77 12.08 38.11
C ASN A 325 23.64 12.23 36.85
N GLU A 326 22.94 12.77 35.83
CA GLU A 326 23.36 13.81 34.87
C GLU A 326 24.53 13.42 33.96
N GLY A 327 24.35 13.28 32.64
CA GLY A 327 23.84 14.32 31.76
C GLY A 327 25.04 14.95 31.07
N GLU A 328 25.49 14.37 29.95
CA GLU A 328 26.45 15.02 29.06
C GLU A 328 26.01 14.82 27.61
N ALA A 329 25.51 15.92 27.06
CA ALA A 329 25.58 16.20 25.64
C ALA A 329 27.04 16.53 25.31
N GLY A 330 27.58 15.91 24.26
CA GLY A 330 28.82 16.35 23.63
C GLY A 330 29.77 15.22 23.31
N GLU A 331 29.57 14.57 22.17
CA GLU A 331 30.70 14.12 21.35
C GLU A 331 30.22 14.11 19.88
N ALA A 332 30.16 15.30 19.31
CA ALA A 332 30.20 15.46 17.86
C ALA A 332 31.64 15.82 17.50
N ALA A 333 32.31 14.89 16.82
CA ALA A 333 33.43 15.06 15.89
C ALA A 333 34.47 13.96 16.09
N ASP A 334 34.24 12.79 15.49
CA ASP A 334 35.28 12.19 14.64
C ASP A 334 34.67 11.13 13.73
N GLN A 335 34.54 11.45 12.44
CA GLN A 335 34.62 10.55 11.28
C GLN A 335 34.24 11.34 10.03
N VAL A 336 35.22 12.09 9.56
CA VAL A 336 35.35 12.41 8.14
C VAL A 336 36.20 11.28 7.53
N ASP A 337 35.80 10.87 6.33
CA ASP A 337 36.46 9.91 5.42
C ASP A 337 36.05 8.43 5.48
N ALA A 338 34.93 8.14 4.81
CA ALA A 338 34.89 7.20 3.69
C ALA A 338 33.64 7.48 2.83
N ALA A 339 33.68 8.55 2.04
CA ALA A 339 32.73 8.77 0.96
C ALA A 339 33.07 7.80 -0.17
N GLY A 340 32.23 6.78 -0.38
CA GLY A 340 32.37 5.82 -1.47
C GLY A 340 31.10 4.98 -1.65
N ASP A 341 30.32 5.34 -2.66
CA ASP A 341 29.40 4.48 -3.44
C ASP A 341 28.10 3.90 -2.82
N GLY A 342 27.75 4.20 -1.56
CA GLY A 342 26.47 3.72 -0.98
C GLY A 342 25.18 4.38 -1.50
N GLY A 343 25.27 5.38 -2.39
CA GLY A 343 24.14 6.17 -2.86
C GLY A 343 23.41 5.60 -4.08
N GLY A 344 24.11 4.81 -4.90
CA GLY A 344 23.56 4.24 -6.14
C GLY A 344 22.45 3.24 -5.89
N ASP A 345 22.67 2.33 -4.94
CA ASP A 345 21.75 1.22 -4.64
C ASP A 345 20.42 1.72 -4.04
N ALA A 346 20.48 2.70 -3.13
CA ALA A 346 19.28 3.26 -2.49
C ALA A 346 18.43 4.12 -3.45
N ALA A 347 19.08 4.81 -4.38
CA ALA A 347 18.39 5.57 -5.43
C ALA A 347 17.76 4.63 -6.46
N ALA A 348 18.45 3.54 -6.83
CA ALA A 348 17.94 2.50 -7.72
C ALA A 348 16.74 1.75 -7.09
N GLU A 349 16.81 1.42 -5.80
CA GLU A 349 15.68 0.83 -5.05
C GLU A 349 14.48 1.79 -4.97
N SER A 350 14.74 3.08 -4.73
CA SER A 350 13.67 4.08 -4.69
C SER A 350 13.02 4.29 -6.06
N ALA A 351 13.80 4.18 -7.13
CA ALA A 351 13.32 4.25 -8.51
C ALA A 351 12.47 3.02 -8.88
N SER A 352 12.91 1.81 -8.51
CA SER A 352 12.15 0.59 -8.79
C SER A 352 10.81 0.56 -8.06
N VAL A 353 10.76 1.00 -6.80
CA VAL A 353 9.49 1.14 -6.06
C VAL A 353 8.55 2.14 -6.74
N ASN A 354 9.08 3.28 -7.21
CA ASN A 354 8.27 4.26 -7.92
C ASN A 354 7.76 3.74 -9.27
N GLN A 355 8.55 2.92 -9.98
CA GLN A 355 8.14 2.27 -11.22
C GLN A 355 7.00 1.28 -10.99
N VAL A 356 7.07 0.48 -9.93
CA VAL A 356 5.97 -0.43 -9.54
C VAL A 356 4.71 0.37 -9.21
N ILE A 357 4.83 1.49 -8.48
CA ILE A 357 3.69 2.38 -8.19
C ILE A 357 3.04 2.87 -9.49
N GLU A 358 3.84 3.27 -10.48
CA GLU A 358 3.36 3.79 -11.75
C GLU A 358 2.66 2.72 -12.60
N GLN A 359 3.16 1.49 -12.57
CA GLN A 359 2.54 0.36 -13.26
C GLN A 359 1.26 -0.14 -12.57
N THR A 360 1.15 0.05 -11.25
CA THR A 360 0.01 -0.45 -10.46
C THR A 360 -1.13 0.56 -10.36
N LEU A 361 -0.84 1.87 -10.43
CA LEU A 361 -1.86 2.90 -10.32
C LEU A 361 -2.73 2.96 -11.59
N PRO A 362 -4.06 3.02 -11.45
CA PRO A 362 -4.92 3.25 -12.60
C PRO A 362 -4.64 4.65 -13.20
N ALA A 363 -4.76 4.77 -14.52
CA ALA A 363 -4.37 5.98 -15.26
C ALA A 363 -5.03 7.27 -14.74
N TRP A 364 -6.26 7.20 -14.23
CA TRP A 364 -6.92 8.36 -13.63
C TRP A 364 -6.20 8.83 -12.36
N ALA A 365 -5.72 7.92 -11.51
CA ALA A 365 -5.02 8.23 -10.27
C ALA A 365 -3.59 8.72 -10.55
N GLY A 366 -2.92 8.12 -11.52
CA GLY A 366 -1.59 8.53 -11.97
C GLY A 366 -1.53 9.99 -12.49
N ARG A 367 -2.64 10.52 -13.01
CA ARG A 367 -2.75 11.92 -13.47
C ARG A 367 -3.01 12.94 -12.35
N LEU A 368 -3.49 12.51 -11.18
CA LEU A 368 -3.87 13.42 -10.09
C LEU A 368 -2.72 14.29 -9.54
N PRO A 369 -1.46 13.81 -9.43
CA PRO A 369 -0.34 14.66 -9.03
C PRO A 369 -0.12 15.86 -9.97
N ALA A 370 -0.22 15.65 -11.28
CA ALA A 370 -0.09 16.72 -12.27
C ALA A 370 -1.28 17.71 -12.18
N VAL A 371 -2.49 17.20 -11.99
CA VAL A 371 -3.69 18.03 -11.74
C VAL A 371 -3.50 18.86 -10.47
N ASN A 372 -3.05 18.25 -9.38
CA ASN A 372 -2.78 18.93 -8.10
C ASN A 372 -1.73 20.04 -8.24
N ALA A 373 -0.66 19.80 -8.99
CA ALA A 373 0.34 20.82 -9.29
C ALA A 373 -0.27 22.00 -10.05
N GLY A 374 -1.11 21.73 -11.06
CA GLY A 374 -1.83 22.77 -11.82
C GLY A 374 -2.82 23.58 -10.97
N LEU A 375 -3.59 22.90 -10.12
CA LEU A 375 -4.53 23.54 -9.19
C LEU A 375 -3.80 24.46 -8.21
N ASN A 376 -2.68 24.02 -7.63
CA ASN A 376 -1.87 24.83 -6.72
C ASN A 376 -1.25 26.05 -7.41
N LEU A 377 -0.73 25.88 -8.63
CA LEU A 377 -0.22 27.00 -9.41
C LEU A 377 -1.32 28.04 -9.67
N LEU A 378 -2.51 27.60 -10.09
CA LEU A 378 -3.64 28.49 -10.35
C LEU A 378 -4.12 29.18 -9.06
N CYS A 379 -4.20 28.47 -7.92
CA CYS A 379 -4.45 29.06 -6.61
C CYS A 379 -3.45 30.18 -6.29
N THR A 380 -2.16 29.93 -6.52
CA THR A 380 -1.08 30.90 -6.27
C THR A 380 -1.28 32.16 -7.12
N LEU A 381 -1.58 32.00 -8.40
CA LEU A 381 -1.86 33.12 -9.31
C LEU A 381 -3.08 33.93 -8.86
N LEU A 382 -4.17 33.27 -8.44
CA LEU A 382 -5.37 33.93 -7.92
C LEU A 382 -5.09 34.70 -6.62
N LEU A 383 -4.28 34.15 -5.72
CA LEU A 383 -3.88 34.81 -4.47
C LEU A 383 -3.02 36.06 -4.75
N LEU A 384 -2.04 35.96 -5.65
CA LEU A 384 -1.21 37.09 -6.08
C LEU A 384 -2.03 38.19 -6.77
N ALA A 385 -2.94 37.80 -7.68
CA ALA A 385 -3.86 38.74 -8.33
C ALA A 385 -4.81 39.39 -7.30
N GLY A 386 -5.29 38.63 -6.33
CA GLY A 386 -6.15 39.13 -5.25
C GLY A 386 -5.43 40.10 -4.32
N TYR A 387 -4.13 39.87 -4.06
CA TYR A 387 -3.27 40.79 -3.33
C TYR A 387 -3.04 42.10 -4.11
N GLY A 388 -2.79 42.01 -5.42
CA GLY A 388 -2.72 43.18 -6.30
C GLY A 388 -4.04 43.96 -6.32
N ALA A 389 -5.17 43.28 -6.45
CA ALA A 389 -6.50 43.89 -6.48
C ALA A 389 -6.82 44.67 -5.20
N ILE A 390 -6.50 44.12 -4.02
CA ILE A 390 -6.76 44.82 -2.75
C ILE A 390 -5.81 46.01 -2.54
N ARG A 391 -4.56 45.92 -3.01
CA ARG A 391 -3.62 47.07 -3.03
C ARG A 391 -4.12 48.21 -3.92
N GLN A 392 -4.80 47.89 -5.02
CA GLN A 392 -5.44 48.86 -5.91
C GLN A 392 -6.82 49.33 -5.40
N GLY A 393 -7.26 48.90 -4.21
CA GLY A 393 -8.57 49.26 -3.66
C GLY A 393 -9.77 48.56 -4.33
N ARG A 394 -9.54 47.62 -5.26
CA ARG A 394 -10.59 46.90 -6.00
C ARG A 394 -11.17 45.75 -5.15
N ARG A 395 -12.02 46.10 -4.18
CA ARG A 395 -12.57 45.16 -3.19
C ARG A 395 -13.40 44.03 -3.80
N GLU A 396 -14.22 44.32 -4.82
CA GLU A 396 -15.06 43.30 -5.46
C GLU A 396 -14.21 42.26 -6.21
N LEU A 397 -13.19 42.71 -6.94
CA LEU A 397 -12.25 41.84 -7.63
C LEU A 397 -11.48 40.98 -6.62
N HIS A 398 -10.96 41.59 -5.55
CA HIS A 398 -10.31 40.84 -4.46
C HIS A 398 -11.22 39.76 -3.90
N ARG A 399 -12.47 40.10 -3.54
CA ARG A 399 -13.44 39.14 -3.01
C ARG A 399 -13.65 37.96 -3.95
N ASN A 400 -13.90 38.24 -5.24
CA ASN A 400 -14.17 37.19 -6.21
C ASN A 400 -12.94 36.29 -6.40
N LEU A 401 -11.73 36.86 -6.46
CA LEU A 401 -10.48 36.10 -6.55
C LEU A 401 -10.23 35.25 -5.30
N MET A 402 -10.49 35.75 -4.09
CA MET A 402 -10.34 34.99 -2.85
C MET A 402 -11.35 33.83 -2.76
N ILE A 403 -12.59 34.04 -3.20
CA ILE A 403 -13.60 32.96 -3.26
C ILE A 403 -13.17 31.89 -4.27
N SER A 404 -12.73 32.29 -5.47
CA SER A 404 -12.24 31.35 -6.48
C SER A 404 -11.04 30.55 -5.96
N ALA A 405 -10.06 31.21 -5.34
CA ALA A 405 -8.90 30.54 -4.74
C ALA A 405 -9.30 29.57 -3.63
N PHE A 406 -10.26 29.94 -2.77
CA PHE A 406 -10.77 29.06 -1.72
C PHE A 406 -11.45 27.82 -2.30
N LEU A 407 -12.35 27.99 -3.27
CA LEU A 407 -13.03 26.86 -3.92
C LEU A 407 -12.03 25.94 -4.64
N LEU A 408 -11.04 26.53 -5.33
CA LEU A 408 -10.02 25.77 -6.02
C LEU A 408 -9.11 24.99 -5.04
N SER A 409 -8.82 25.57 -3.87
CA SER A 409 -8.08 24.90 -2.80
C SER A 409 -8.87 23.72 -2.20
N VAL A 410 -10.20 23.80 -2.12
CA VAL A 410 -11.06 22.67 -1.72
C VAL A 410 -10.97 21.53 -2.74
N VAL A 411 -11.02 21.85 -4.05
CA VAL A 411 -10.86 20.85 -5.12
C VAL A 411 -9.46 20.23 -5.08
N PHE A 412 -8.42 21.04 -4.91
CA PHE A 412 -7.05 20.56 -4.72
C PHE A 412 -6.96 19.57 -3.55
N LEU A 413 -7.51 19.92 -2.39
CA LEU A 413 -7.46 19.05 -1.21
C LEU A 413 -8.21 17.73 -1.46
N ALA A 414 -9.37 17.78 -2.12
CA ALA A 414 -10.11 16.57 -2.49
C ALA A 414 -9.29 15.67 -3.44
N CYS A 415 -8.73 16.23 -4.51
CA CYS A 415 -7.87 15.49 -5.45
C CYS A 415 -6.61 14.94 -4.77
N TYR A 416 -6.00 15.69 -3.85
CA TYR A 416 -4.87 15.27 -3.03
C TYR A 416 -5.19 14.06 -2.15
N LEU A 417 -6.30 14.12 -1.40
CA LEU A 417 -6.73 13.01 -0.55
C LEU A 417 -7.12 11.77 -1.36
N VAL A 418 -7.80 11.97 -2.50
CA VAL A 418 -8.16 10.87 -3.41
C VAL A 418 -6.90 10.20 -3.98
N TYR A 419 -5.90 10.97 -4.40
CA TYR A 419 -4.63 10.41 -4.87
C TYR A 419 -3.94 9.58 -3.79
N HIS A 420 -3.80 10.10 -2.57
CA HIS A 420 -3.16 9.36 -1.48
C HIS A 420 -3.97 8.14 -1.02
N GLY A 421 -5.30 8.22 -1.05
CA GLY A 421 -6.17 7.08 -0.80
C GLY A 421 -6.03 6.00 -1.86
N ALA A 422 -6.00 6.38 -3.15
CA ALA A 422 -5.75 5.46 -4.26
C ALA A 422 -4.35 4.85 -4.18
N LEU A 423 -3.33 5.65 -3.86
CA LEU A 423 -1.96 5.17 -3.67
C LEU A 423 -1.90 4.09 -2.58
N GLN A 424 -2.52 4.33 -1.43
CA GLN A 424 -2.59 3.36 -0.35
C GLN A 424 -3.42 2.12 -0.74
N HIS A 425 -4.55 2.31 -1.40
CA HIS A 425 -5.45 1.22 -1.79
C HIS A 425 -4.85 0.29 -2.84
N PHE A 426 -4.26 0.84 -3.91
CA PHE A 426 -3.73 0.06 -5.04
C PHE A 426 -2.30 -0.42 -4.81
N THR A 427 -1.46 0.35 -4.12
CA THR A 427 -0.02 0.04 -4.02
C THR A 427 0.44 -0.32 -2.61
N GLY A 428 -0.41 -0.11 -1.59
CA GLY A 428 -0.02 -0.24 -0.18
C GLY A 428 0.98 0.82 0.30
N GLN A 429 1.40 1.74 -0.56
CA GLN A 429 2.37 2.80 -0.23
C GLN A 429 1.66 4.09 0.21
N HIS A 430 2.26 4.82 1.15
CA HIS A 430 1.74 6.12 1.60
C HIS A 430 2.27 7.31 0.78
N GLY A 431 3.33 7.10 -0.01
CA GLY A 431 3.97 8.13 -0.82
C GLY A 431 4.97 7.54 -1.81
N ARG A 432 5.38 8.35 -2.78
CA ARG A 432 6.52 8.00 -3.67
C ARG A 432 7.83 8.19 -2.92
N ARG A 433 8.84 7.40 -3.27
CA ARG A 433 10.19 7.53 -2.71
C ARG A 433 10.97 8.62 -3.44
N PHE A 434 11.85 9.31 -2.72
CA PHE A 434 12.74 10.28 -3.33
C PHE A 434 13.81 9.58 -4.17
N VAL A 435 14.01 10.04 -5.41
CA VAL A 435 15.07 9.55 -6.31
C VAL A 435 15.93 10.75 -6.67
N GLY A 436 17.21 10.71 -6.31
CA GLY A 436 18.14 11.80 -6.57
C GLY A 436 19.38 11.72 -5.69
N SER A 437 20.32 12.63 -5.92
CA SER A 437 21.56 12.72 -5.13
C SER A 437 21.30 13.13 -3.68
N ASP A 438 22.26 12.86 -2.79
CA ASP A 438 22.15 13.25 -1.38
C ASP A 438 21.97 14.76 -1.16
N ALA A 439 22.61 15.59 -1.99
CA ALA A 439 22.42 17.03 -1.97
C ALA A 439 20.98 17.43 -2.34
N ALA A 440 20.42 16.77 -3.36
CA ALA A 440 19.03 17.00 -3.75
C ALA A 440 18.05 16.50 -2.68
N ARG A 441 18.37 15.40 -2.00
CA ARG A 441 17.58 14.86 -0.87
C ARG A 441 17.52 15.83 0.30
N LEU A 442 18.66 16.42 0.66
CA LEU A 442 18.73 17.42 1.73
C LEU A 442 17.88 18.64 1.39
N LEU A 443 18.03 19.19 0.17
CA LEU A 443 17.25 20.33 -0.29
C LEU A 443 15.74 19.99 -0.33
N TYR A 444 15.40 18.80 -0.82
CA TYR A 444 14.02 18.31 -0.89
C TYR A 444 13.36 18.29 0.49
N PHE A 445 14.00 17.67 1.50
CA PHE A 445 13.43 17.61 2.84
C PHE A 445 13.46 18.96 3.58
N ALA A 446 14.46 19.80 3.33
CA ALA A 446 14.54 21.15 3.88
C ALA A 446 13.37 22.04 3.42
N ILE A 447 12.83 21.81 2.23
CA ILE A 447 11.64 22.51 1.72
C ILE A 447 10.36 21.79 2.13
N LEU A 448 10.31 20.46 1.97
CA LEU A 448 9.10 19.66 2.16
C LEU A 448 8.61 19.68 3.60
N ILE A 449 9.51 19.50 4.58
CA ILE A 449 9.11 19.39 6.00
C ILE A 449 8.43 20.69 6.47
N PRO A 450 9.05 21.89 6.31
CA PRO A 450 8.38 23.13 6.66
C PRO A 450 7.09 23.35 5.87
N HIS A 451 7.08 23.03 4.58
CA HIS A 451 5.90 23.21 3.74
C HIS A 451 4.71 22.40 4.25
N VAL A 452 4.90 21.11 4.57
CA VAL A 452 3.81 20.25 5.07
C VAL A 452 3.31 20.76 6.42
N VAL A 453 4.21 21.14 7.33
CA VAL A 453 3.82 21.67 8.65
C VAL A 453 2.99 22.94 8.49
N LEU A 454 3.42 23.87 7.65
CA LEU A 454 2.70 25.12 7.39
C LEU A 454 1.36 24.87 6.68
N ALA A 455 1.33 23.97 5.69
CA ALA A 455 0.14 23.64 4.91
C ALA A 455 -1.00 23.08 5.76
N VAL A 456 -0.71 22.31 6.83
CA VAL A 456 -1.73 21.80 7.76
C VAL A 456 -2.50 22.93 8.45
N PHE A 457 -1.86 24.08 8.72
CA PHE A 457 -2.52 25.22 9.35
C PHE A 457 -3.31 26.09 8.37
N VAL A 458 -3.00 26.04 7.07
CA VAL A 458 -3.63 26.89 6.04
C VAL A 458 -5.15 26.75 6.01
N PRO A 459 -5.77 25.54 5.96
CA PRO A 459 -7.22 25.42 5.95
C PRO A 459 -7.91 26.07 7.16
N ILE A 460 -7.34 25.88 8.36
CA ILE A 460 -7.87 26.44 9.60
C ILE A 460 -7.84 27.97 9.55
N LEU A 461 -6.70 28.52 9.13
CA LEU A 461 -6.46 29.95 9.04
C LEU A 461 -7.30 30.59 7.93
N ALA A 462 -7.36 29.97 6.75
CA ALA A 462 -8.13 30.43 5.59
C ALA A 462 -9.62 30.50 5.90
N ILE A 463 -10.19 29.44 6.53
CA ILE A 463 -11.59 29.44 7.00
C ILE A 463 -11.82 30.60 7.97
N ARG A 464 -10.91 30.83 8.91
CA ARG A 464 -11.07 31.91 9.90
C ARG A 464 -11.03 33.30 9.26
N VAL A 465 -10.10 33.54 8.32
CA VAL A 465 -10.02 34.79 7.52
C VAL A 465 -11.30 35.00 6.72
N PHE A 466 -11.82 33.93 6.12
CA PHE A 466 -13.07 33.94 5.35
C PHE A 466 -14.28 34.25 6.23
N LEU A 467 -14.39 33.62 7.40
CA LEU A 467 -15.46 33.87 8.37
C LEU A 467 -15.44 35.30 8.92
N HIS A 468 -14.26 35.92 9.08
CA HIS A 468 -14.17 37.33 9.44
C HIS A 468 -14.66 38.25 8.32
N ALA A 469 -14.34 37.94 7.05
CA ALA A 469 -14.88 38.66 5.91
C ALA A 469 -16.40 38.51 5.79
N PHE A 470 -16.93 37.30 6.00
CA PHE A 470 -18.37 37.02 5.93
C PHE A 470 -19.17 37.75 7.02
N ARG A 471 -18.60 37.89 8.22
CA ARG A 471 -19.19 38.64 9.34
C ARG A 471 -18.93 40.16 9.26
N GLU A 472 -18.43 40.66 8.13
CA GLU A 472 -18.09 42.08 7.92
C GLU A 472 -17.11 42.65 8.97
N ARG A 473 -16.28 41.78 9.59
CA ARG A 473 -15.25 42.15 10.59
C ARG A 473 -13.93 42.48 9.91
N TRP A 474 -13.87 43.64 9.26
CA TRP A 474 -12.77 44.05 8.38
C TRP A 474 -11.42 44.23 9.09
N SER A 475 -11.42 44.71 10.34
CA SER A 475 -10.21 44.90 11.15
C SER A 475 -9.51 43.57 11.44
N GLU A 476 -10.29 42.58 11.87
CA GLU A 476 -9.82 41.25 12.22
C GLU A 476 -9.44 40.46 10.97
N HIS A 477 -10.23 40.56 9.91
CA HIS A 477 -9.87 39.99 8.60
C HIS A 477 -8.50 40.51 8.14
N ARG A 478 -8.26 41.83 8.19
CA ARG A 478 -6.97 42.43 7.79
C ARG A 478 -5.82 41.99 8.69
N ARG A 479 -6.04 41.94 10.01
CA ARG A 479 -5.01 41.53 10.98
C ARG A 479 -4.59 40.09 10.73
N LEU A 480 -5.56 39.19 10.57
CA LEU A 480 -5.30 37.78 10.34
C LEU A 480 -4.71 37.55 8.94
N ALA A 481 -5.25 38.19 7.91
CA ALA A 481 -4.76 38.06 6.53
C ALA A 481 -3.26 38.39 6.38
N LYS A 482 -2.73 39.35 7.15
CA LYS A 482 -1.28 39.67 7.15
C LYS A 482 -0.41 38.53 7.66
N ILE A 483 -0.93 37.72 8.58
CA ILE A 483 -0.25 36.56 9.17
C ILE A 483 -0.41 35.35 8.25
N THR A 484 -1.58 35.19 7.64
CA THR A 484 -1.89 34.01 6.82
C THR A 484 -1.37 34.09 5.40
N PHE A 485 -1.19 35.29 4.83
CA PHE A 485 -0.69 35.47 3.46
C PHE A 485 0.75 34.96 3.20
N PRO A 486 1.73 35.10 4.11
CA PRO A 486 3.08 34.56 3.90
C PRO A 486 3.18 33.03 4.10
N ILE A 487 2.12 32.40 4.60
CA ILE A 487 1.99 30.95 4.77
C ILE A 487 1.31 30.39 3.53
#